data_AF-A0A7S1SBW1-F1
#
_entry.id   AF-A0A7S1SBW1-F1
#
_cell.length_a   1.000
_cell.length_b   1.000
_cell.length_c   1.000
_cell.angle_alpha   90.00
_cell.angle_beta   90.00
_cell.angle_gamma   90.00
#
_symmetry.space_group_name_H-M   'P 1'
#
loop_
_entity.id
_entity.type
_entity.pdbx_description
1 polymer ?
#
loop_
_entity_poly.entity_id
_entity_poly.type
_entity_poly.pdbx_seq_one_letter_code
_entity_poly.pdbx_strand_id
1 'polypeptide(L)'
;HLALALLAGTAGLCKEPGFTVLFFLACAELVLRARPAHFAGLLLSFGALGGVRVWYVGGTEAGFGYVDTPVRYQDKWLTRTLTYLYQHAYYAKLLVLPWNQSWDYSYDALPMLHSLEDMRMLAVLAAYLAVCALAAHGLRLSARRPAVVLGLGLTVVPFVPASNLFFLVGTTVGERLLYPCTVGGALLAASLAAAPAAAPRGKLRRTSAPG
;
A
#
# COMPACT_ATOMS: atom_id res chain seq x y z
N HIS A 1 -9.10 1.46 -22.53
CA HIS A 1 -9.95 1.72 -21.36
C HIS A 1 -11.01 0.64 -21.16
N LEU A 2 -11.92 0.40 -22.12
CA LEU A 2 -12.97 -0.63 -21.99
C LEU A 2 -12.42 -2.03 -21.69
N ALA A 3 -11.44 -2.52 -22.47
CA ALA A 3 -10.84 -3.84 -22.25
C ALA A 3 -10.15 -3.97 -20.87
N LEU A 4 -9.51 -2.91 -20.39
CA LEU A 4 -8.84 -2.90 -19.10
C LEU A 4 -9.83 -2.85 -17.93
N ALA A 5 -10.91 -2.08 -18.08
CA ALA A 5 -12.03 -2.07 -17.13
C ALA A 5 -12.77 -3.42 -17.10
N LEU A 6 -12.91 -4.08 -18.25
CA LEU A 6 -13.47 -5.44 -18.34
C LEU A 6 -12.56 -6.46 -17.63
N LEU A 7 -11.24 -6.42 -17.88
CA LEU A 7 -10.29 -7.32 -17.21
C LEU A 7 -10.23 -7.07 -15.70
N ALA A 8 -10.26 -5.82 -15.26
CA ALA A 8 -10.34 -5.48 -13.84
C ALA A 8 -11.69 -5.86 -13.22
N GLY A 9 -12.77 -5.74 -13.97
CA GLY A 9 -14.09 -6.24 -13.60
C GLY A 9 -14.09 -7.75 -13.41
N THR A 10 -13.56 -8.51 -14.37
CA THR A 10 -13.44 -9.97 -14.27
C THR A 10 -12.50 -10.38 -13.14
N ALA A 11 -11.37 -9.67 -12.95
CA ALA A 11 -10.47 -9.92 -11.83
C ALA A 11 -11.13 -9.64 -10.48
N GLY A 12 -11.94 -8.57 -10.41
CA GLY A 12 -12.73 -8.21 -9.23
C GLY A 12 -13.83 -9.22 -8.92
N LEU A 13 -14.41 -9.86 -9.93
CA LEU A 13 -15.33 -10.99 -9.76
C LEU A 13 -14.62 -12.24 -9.20
N CYS A 14 -13.34 -12.44 -9.52
CA CYS A 14 -12.55 -13.54 -8.93
C CYS A 14 -12.11 -13.24 -7.49
N LYS A 15 -11.66 -12.01 -7.21
CA LYS A 15 -11.27 -11.57 -5.86
C LYS A 15 -11.28 -10.05 -5.75
N GLU A 16 -11.70 -9.55 -4.59
CA GLU A 16 -11.87 -8.11 -4.30
C GLU A 16 -10.64 -7.22 -4.60
N PRO A 17 -9.38 -7.68 -4.40
CA PRO A 17 -8.21 -6.89 -4.78
C PRO A 17 -8.13 -6.60 -6.29
N GLY A 18 -8.80 -7.38 -7.15
CA GLY A 18 -8.83 -7.16 -8.59
C GLY A 18 -9.32 -5.76 -8.99
N PHE A 19 -10.24 -5.16 -8.22
CA PHE A 19 -10.72 -3.80 -8.46
C PHE A 19 -9.63 -2.75 -8.18
N THR A 20 -8.73 -3.01 -7.22
CA THR A 20 -7.68 -2.06 -6.79
C THR A 20 -6.63 -1.79 -7.87
N VAL A 21 -6.50 -2.69 -8.86
CA VAL A 21 -5.61 -2.53 -10.01
C VAL A 21 -5.92 -1.25 -10.79
N LEU A 22 -7.20 -0.89 -10.95
CA LEU A 22 -7.60 0.34 -11.64
C LEU A 22 -7.12 1.59 -10.90
N PHE A 23 -7.20 1.58 -9.57
CA PHE A 23 -6.69 2.65 -8.73
C PHE A 23 -5.17 2.81 -8.88
N PHE A 24 -4.42 1.70 -8.85
CA PHE A 24 -2.96 1.74 -9.03
C PHE A 24 -2.54 2.22 -10.42
N LEU A 25 -3.26 1.79 -11.46
CA LEU A 25 -3.02 2.26 -12.82
C LEU A 25 -3.38 3.74 -12.99
N ALA A 26 -4.44 4.22 -12.34
CA ALA A 26 -4.78 5.63 -12.32
C ALA A 26 -3.62 6.45 -11.73
N CYS A 27 -3.13 6.06 -10.55
CA CYS A 27 -1.98 6.71 -9.91
C CYS A 27 -0.73 6.68 -10.81
N ALA A 28 -0.47 5.57 -11.50
CA ALA A 28 0.66 5.45 -12.42
C ALA A 28 0.52 6.37 -13.64
N GLU A 29 -0.65 6.47 -14.28
CA GLU A 29 -0.88 7.38 -15.42
C GLU A 29 -0.73 8.86 -15.02
N LEU A 30 -1.15 9.22 -13.80
CA LEU A 30 -0.97 10.58 -13.28
C LEU A 30 0.51 10.88 -12.98
N VAL A 31 1.16 10.01 -12.20
CA VAL A 31 2.51 10.29 -11.64
C VAL A 31 3.62 10.06 -12.67
N LEU A 32 3.54 9.02 -13.49
CA LEU A 32 4.61 8.67 -14.44
C LEU A 32 4.42 9.27 -15.83
N ARG A 33 3.17 9.48 -16.25
CA ARG A 33 2.85 9.88 -17.63
C ARG A 33 2.18 11.25 -17.74
N ALA A 34 1.83 11.88 -16.62
CA ALA A 34 1.15 13.17 -16.57
C ALA A 34 -0.09 13.23 -17.49
N ARG A 35 -0.89 12.14 -17.52
CA ARG A 35 -2.11 12.04 -18.34
C ARG A 35 -3.37 12.15 -17.46
N PRO A 36 -3.81 13.38 -17.11
CA PRO A 36 -4.93 13.57 -16.18
C PRO A 36 -6.26 13.01 -16.71
N ALA A 37 -6.49 13.03 -18.02
CA ALA A 37 -7.70 12.47 -18.62
C ALA A 37 -7.80 10.95 -18.43
N HIS A 38 -6.67 10.23 -18.56
CA HIS A 38 -6.64 8.78 -18.31
C HIS A 38 -6.76 8.46 -16.82
N PHE A 39 -6.09 9.25 -15.97
CA PHE A 39 -6.27 9.16 -14.51
C PHE A 39 -7.75 9.30 -14.13
N ALA A 40 -8.42 10.34 -14.61
CA ALA A 40 -9.84 10.56 -14.34
C ALA A 40 -10.71 9.40 -14.85
N GLY A 41 -10.48 8.90 -16.07
CA GLY A 41 -11.23 7.78 -16.62
C GLY A 41 -11.07 6.47 -15.83
N LEU A 42 -9.84 6.16 -15.39
CA LEU A 42 -9.56 4.98 -14.56
C LEU A 42 -10.13 5.13 -13.14
N LEU A 43 -10.04 6.32 -12.55
CA LEU A 43 -10.61 6.61 -11.23
C LEU A 43 -12.15 6.54 -11.25
N LEU A 44 -12.78 7.06 -12.30
CA LEU A 44 -14.23 6.94 -12.52
C LEU A 44 -14.63 5.47 -12.69
N SER A 45 -13.85 4.68 -13.43
CA SER A 45 -14.09 3.24 -13.61
C SER A 45 -13.98 2.48 -12.29
N PHE A 46 -12.96 2.80 -11.47
CA PHE A 46 -12.78 2.24 -10.13
C PHE A 46 -13.97 2.59 -9.23
N GLY A 47 -14.38 3.86 -9.20
CA GLY A 47 -15.52 4.33 -8.41
C GLY A 47 -16.84 3.70 -8.86
N ALA A 48 -17.07 3.57 -10.16
CA ALA A 48 -18.27 2.94 -10.71
C ALA A 48 -18.36 1.45 -10.32
N LEU A 49 -17.28 0.68 -10.51
CA LEU A 49 -17.24 -0.74 -10.11
C LEU A 49 -17.37 -0.90 -8.59
N GLY A 50 -16.69 -0.06 -7.81
CA GLY A 50 -16.81 -0.04 -6.35
C GLY A 50 -18.24 0.26 -5.90
N GLY A 51 -18.90 1.24 -6.52
CA GLY A 51 -20.29 1.60 -6.25
C GLY A 51 -21.27 0.47 -6.58
N VAL A 52 -21.13 -0.15 -7.76
CA VAL A 52 -21.92 -1.34 -8.15
C VAL A 52 -21.72 -2.48 -7.15
N ARG A 53 -20.49 -2.72 -6.71
CA ARG A 53 -20.20 -3.75 -5.68
C ARG A 53 -20.88 -3.40 -4.36
N VAL A 54 -20.74 -2.18 -3.86
CA VAL A 54 -21.34 -1.77 -2.57
C VAL A 54 -22.86 -1.91 -2.64
N TRP A 55 -23.47 -1.49 -3.76
CA TRP A 55 -24.90 -1.65 -4.00
C TRP A 55 -25.32 -3.13 -4.02
N TYR A 56 -24.58 -3.98 -4.72
CA TYR A 56 -24.88 -5.40 -4.83
C TYR A 56 -24.72 -6.16 -3.50
N VAL A 57 -23.67 -5.84 -2.75
CA VAL A 57 -23.33 -6.51 -1.48
C VAL A 57 -24.20 -6.00 -0.32
N GLY A 58 -24.81 -4.82 -0.44
CA GLY A 58 -25.68 -4.26 0.59
C GLY A 58 -24.92 -3.74 1.83
N GLY A 59 -23.62 -3.49 1.69
CA GLY A 59 -22.71 -3.15 2.79
C GLY A 59 -22.15 -4.37 3.55
N THR A 60 -21.21 -4.14 4.46
CA THR A 60 -20.67 -5.18 5.35
C THR A 60 -20.89 -4.76 6.78
N GLU A 61 -21.95 -5.26 7.43
CA GLU A 61 -21.97 -5.33 8.89
C GLU A 61 -20.98 -6.41 9.32
N ALA A 62 -19.72 -5.99 9.47
CA ALA A 62 -18.66 -6.89 9.84
C ALA A 62 -18.71 -7.14 11.36
N GLY A 63 -19.55 -8.10 11.76
CA GLY A 63 -19.66 -8.62 13.12
C GLY A 63 -18.44 -9.46 13.53
N PHE A 64 -17.24 -8.88 13.45
CA PHE A 64 -16.01 -9.56 13.83
C PHE A 64 -15.99 -9.85 15.32
N GLY A 65 -15.77 -11.11 15.67
CA GLY A 65 -15.74 -11.60 17.04
C GLY A 65 -14.38 -11.37 17.71
N TYR A 66 -14.29 -11.79 18.98
CA TYR A 66 -13.06 -11.72 19.77
C TYR A 66 -11.90 -12.48 19.11
N VAL A 67 -12.19 -13.61 18.47
CA VAL A 67 -11.19 -14.43 17.78
C VAL A 67 -10.58 -13.68 16.60
N ASP A 68 -11.36 -12.87 15.89
CA ASP A 68 -10.91 -12.15 14.69
C ASP A 68 -10.08 -10.91 15.06
N THR A 69 -10.56 -10.15 16.05
CA THR A 69 -10.02 -8.83 16.40
C THR A 69 -9.93 -8.62 17.93
N PRO A 70 -9.12 -9.42 18.65
CA PRO A 70 -9.10 -9.39 20.12
C PRO A 70 -8.67 -8.04 20.70
N VAL A 71 -7.86 -7.27 19.96
CA VAL A 71 -7.46 -5.91 20.34
C VAL A 71 -8.66 -4.96 20.45
N ARG A 72 -9.69 -5.13 19.61
CA ARG A 72 -10.92 -4.33 19.65
C ARG A 72 -11.63 -4.42 21.00
N TYR A 73 -11.57 -5.60 21.64
CA TYR A 73 -12.28 -5.93 22.87
C TYR A 73 -11.52 -5.57 24.15
N GLN A 74 -10.37 -4.90 24.04
CA GLN A 74 -9.63 -4.43 25.20
C GLN A 74 -10.25 -3.15 25.77
N ASP A 75 -10.51 -3.10 27.07
CA ASP A 75 -11.11 -1.93 27.72
C ASP A 75 -10.16 -0.72 27.73
N LYS A 76 -8.87 -0.98 27.94
CA LYS A 76 -7.86 0.07 28.08
C LYS A 76 -7.46 0.60 26.70
N TRP A 77 -7.76 1.88 26.46
CA TRP A 77 -7.37 2.58 25.23
C TRP A 77 -5.85 2.49 24.96
N LEU A 78 -5.03 2.59 26.00
CA LEU A 78 -3.57 2.52 25.88
C LEU A 78 -3.14 1.17 25.32
N THR A 79 -3.64 0.06 25.89
CA THR A 79 -3.35 -1.29 25.41
C THR A 79 -3.73 -1.45 23.94
N ARG A 80 -4.89 -0.91 23.55
CA ARG A 80 -5.37 -0.95 22.16
C ARG A 80 -4.40 -0.23 21.23
N THR A 81 -4.09 1.03 21.53
CA THR A 81 -3.23 1.86 20.68
C THR A 81 -1.83 1.26 20.57
N LEU A 82 -1.21 0.86 21.68
CA LEU A 82 0.13 0.27 21.65
C LEU A 82 0.16 -1.04 20.85
N THR A 83 -0.86 -1.87 21.00
CA THR A 83 -0.95 -3.15 20.27
C THR A 83 -1.17 -2.92 18.77
N TYR A 84 -2.01 -1.95 18.37
CA TYR A 84 -2.15 -1.58 16.95
C TYR A 84 -0.85 -1.03 16.36
N LEU A 85 -0.13 -0.17 17.09
CA LEU A 85 1.17 0.33 16.65
C LEU A 85 2.20 -0.80 16.50
N TYR A 86 2.19 -1.78 17.41
CA TYR A 86 3.02 -2.97 17.31
C TYR A 86 2.65 -3.84 16.10
N GLN A 87 1.35 -3.99 15.78
CA GLN A 87 0.92 -4.65 14.55
C GLN A 87 1.48 -3.96 13.30
N HIS A 88 1.54 -2.62 13.28
CA HIS A 88 2.18 -1.90 12.16
C HIS A 88 3.67 -2.21 12.03
N ALA A 89 4.38 -2.30 13.15
CA ALA A 89 5.77 -2.72 13.15
C ALA A 89 5.93 -4.16 12.63
N TYR A 90 5.00 -5.06 12.99
CA TYR A 90 4.98 -6.42 12.49
C TYR A 90 4.70 -6.48 10.98
N TYR A 91 3.76 -5.68 10.47
CA TYR A 91 3.54 -5.52 9.04
C TYR A 91 4.79 -4.99 8.31
N ALA A 92 5.49 -4.01 8.88
CA ALA A 92 6.74 -3.50 8.34
C ALA A 92 7.83 -4.58 8.31
N LYS A 93 7.93 -5.39 9.36
CA LYS A 93 8.81 -6.58 9.39
C LYS A 93 8.47 -7.53 8.23
N LEU A 94 7.20 -7.88 8.03
CA LEU A 94 6.79 -8.79 6.96
C LEU A 94 7.06 -8.22 5.56
N LEU A 95 6.95 -6.91 5.38
CA LEU A 95 7.29 -6.24 4.12
C LEU A 95 8.79 -6.34 3.78
N VAL A 96 9.67 -6.25 4.78
CA VAL A 96 11.13 -6.27 4.59
C VAL A 96 11.69 -7.68 4.62
N LEU A 97 11.17 -8.53 5.52
CA LEU A 97 11.61 -9.90 5.77
C LEU A 97 10.40 -10.84 5.79
N PRO A 98 10.03 -11.42 4.64
CA PRO A 98 8.90 -12.34 4.52
C PRO A 98 9.29 -13.74 5.02
N TRP A 99 9.48 -13.88 6.34
CA TRP A 99 9.85 -15.15 6.97
C TRP A 99 8.71 -15.71 7.82
N ASN A 100 8.42 -17.01 7.66
CA ASN A 100 7.38 -17.76 8.37
C ASN A 100 5.99 -17.10 8.30
N GLN A 101 5.56 -16.87 7.07
CA GLN A 101 4.32 -16.19 6.73
C GLN A 101 3.09 -17.08 6.99
N SER A 102 2.00 -16.48 7.47
CA SER A 102 0.70 -17.11 7.73
C SER A 102 -0.41 -16.33 7.04
N TRP A 103 -1.38 -17.05 6.47
CA TRP A 103 -2.47 -16.45 5.70
C TRP A 103 -3.26 -15.38 6.49
N ASP A 104 -3.56 -15.67 7.76
CA ASP A 104 -4.14 -14.73 8.73
C ASP A 104 -3.53 -15.01 10.11
N TYR A 105 -3.23 -13.95 10.84
CA TYR A 105 -2.90 -14.00 12.26
C TYR A 105 -4.12 -13.50 13.03
N SER A 106 -4.66 -14.37 13.89
CA SER A 106 -5.89 -14.10 14.65
C SER A 106 -5.71 -14.53 16.11
N TYR A 107 -6.64 -14.13 16.97
CA TYR A 107 -6.60 -14.42 18.42
C TYR A 107 -5.25 -13.99 19.04
N ASP A 108 -4.53 -14.90 19.70
CA ASP A 108 -3.30 -14.62 20.44
C ASP A 108 -2.02 -14.75 19.58
N ALA A 109 -2.13 -14.51 18.28
CA ALA A 109 -0.99 -14.60 17.36
C ALA A 109 0.09 -13.53 17.63
N LEU A 110 -0.29 -12.39 18.20
CA LEU A 110 0.63 -11.34 18.62
C LEU A 110 0.36 -10.94 20.06
N PRO A 111 1.39 -10.94 20.93
CA PRO A 111 1.22 -10.58 22.32
C PRO A 111 0.83 -9.11 22.47
N MET A 112 -0.13 -8.82 23.34
CA MET A 112 -0.58 -7.45 23.61
C MET A 112 0.50 -6.62 24.32
N LEU A 113 0.46 -5.30 24.09
CA LEU A 113 1.34 -4.35 24.77
C LEU A 113 0.53 -3.56 25.79
N HIS A 114 0.99 -3.57 27.04
CA HIS A 114 0.32 -2.88 28.15
C HIS A 114 1.06 -1.63 28.65
N SER A 115 2.34 -1.48 28.30
CA SER A 115 3.21 -0.39 28.75
C SER A 115 4.06 0.15 27.61
N LEU A 116 4.42 1.42 27.71
CA LEU A 116 5.36 2.11 26.81
C LEU A 116 6.81 1.65 26.99
N GLU A 117 7.13 1.09 28.17
CA GLU A 117 8.47 0.63 28.52
C GLU A 117 8.81 -0.74 27.90
N ASP A 118 7.87 -1.32 27.16
CA ASP A 118 8.08 -2.60 26.49
C ASP A 118 9.15 -2.48 25.41
N MET A 119 10.13 -3.38 25.42
CA MET A 119 11.24 -3.38 24.46
C MET A 119 10.76 -3.49 22.99
N ARG A 120 9.56 -4.05 22.77
CA ARG A 120 8.92 -4.12 21.44
C ARG A 120 8.57 -2.75 20.87
N MET A 121 8.45 -1.71 21.70
CA MET A 121 8.26 -0.33 21.25
C MET A 121 9.44 0.19 20.42
N LEU A 122 10.64 -0.40 20.57
CA LEU A 122 11.78 -0.09 19.71
C LEU A 122 11.51 -0.48 18.25
N ALA A 123 10.80 -1.59 18.00
CA ALA A 123 10.43 -2.01 16.65
C ALA A 123 9.40 -1.04 16.04
N VAL A 124 8.46 -0.55 16.84
CA VAL A 124 7.50 0.49 16.44
C VAL A 124 8.24 1.76 16.04
N LEU A 125 9.11 2.25 16.92
CA LEU A 125 9.90 3.45 16.66
C LEU A 125 10.74 3.29 15.38
N ALA A 126 11.44 2.17 15.23
CA ALA A 126 12.25 1.88 14.05
C ALA A 126 11.40 1.87 12.76
N ALA A 127 10.22 1.24 12.77
CA ALA A 127 9.33 1.17 11.63
C ALA A 127 8.85 2.57 11.19
N TYR A 128 8.38 3.39 12.13
CA TYR A 128 7.91 4.74 11.82
C TYR A 128 9.05 5.67 11.40
N LEU A 129 10.23 5.58 12.02
CA LEU A 129 11.41 6.32 11.60
C LEU A 129 11.84 5.93 10.17
N ALA A 130 11.80 4.64 9.83
CA ALA A 130 12.10 4.17 8.49
C ALA A 130 11.11 4.73 7.45
N VAL A 131 9.80 4.70 7.75
CA VAL A 131 8.78 5.29 6.87
C VAL A 131 8.99 6.79 6.70
N CYS A 132 9.23 7.54 7.79
CA CYS A 132 9.52 8.98 7.73
C CYS A 132 10.79 9.29 6.94
N ALA A 133 11.85 8.50 7.12
CA ALA A 133 13.11 8.67 6.39
C ALA A 133 12.94 8.38 4.89
N LEU A 134 12.24 7.30 4.54
CA LEU A 134 11.93 6.94 3.15
C LEU A 134 11.04 8.00 2.50
N ALA A 135 10.03 8.52 3.21
CA ALA A 135 9.17 9.59 2.73
C ALA A 135 9.96 10.88 2.50
N ALA A 136 10.78 11.32 3.47
CA ALA A 136 11.62 12.50 3.33
C ALA A 136 12.63 12.36 2.18
N HIS A 137 13.27 11.20 2.06
CA HIS A 137 14.19 10.92 0.97
C HIS A 137 13.47 10.89 -0.39
N GLY A 138 12.30 10.27 -0.46
CA GLY A 138 11.52 10.19 -1.69
C GLY A 138 10.96 11.53 -2.14
N LEU A 139 10.53 12.39 -1.21
CA LEU A 139 10.11 13.76 -1.52
C LEU A 139 11.26 14.58 -2.10
N ARG A 140 12.50 14.41 -1.61
CA ARG A 140 13.69 15.06 -2.21
C ARG A 140 13.99 14.58 -3.63
N LEU A 141 13.66 13.32 -3.94
CA LEU A 141 13.86 12.72 -5.26
C LEU A 141 12.67 12.90 -6.21
N SER A 142 11.52 13.36 -5.70
CA SER A 142 10.24 13.40 -6.43
C SER A 142 10.32 14.10 -7.80
N ALA A 143 11.04 15.22 -7.88
CA ALA A 143 11.20 16.00 -9.10
C ALA A 143 12.02 15.26 -10.19
N ARG A 144 12.92 14.35 -9.80
CA ARG A 144 13.80 13.61 -10.72
C ARG A 144 13.34 12.17 -10.96
N ARG A 145 12.60 11.59 -10.01
CA ARG A 145 12.17 10.18 -10.01
C ARG A 145 10.73 10.08 -9.50
N PRO A 146 9.73 10.42 -10.33
CA PRO A 146 8.32 10.34 -9.93
C PRO A 146 7.89 8.93 -9.50
N ALA A 147 8.58 7.89 -10.00
CA ALA A 147 8.37 6.51 -9.59
C ALA A 147 8.61 6.25 -8.08
N VAL A 148 9.47 7.04 -7.43
CA VAL A 148 9.69 6.96 -5.98
C VAL A 148 8.45 7.42 -5.22
N VAL A 149 7.80 8.49 -5.68
CA VAL A 149 6.54 9.00 -5.09
C VAL A 149 5.41 8.00 -5.29
N LEU A 150 5.34 7.41 -6.49
CA LEU A 150 4.38 6.35 -6.77
C LEU A 150 4.60 5.14 -5.85
N GLY A 151 5.84 4.66 -5.70
CA GLY A 151 6.16 3.54 -4.81
C GLY A 151 5.81 3.82 -3.35
N LEU A 152 6.14 5.00 -2.83
CA LEU A 152 5.75 5.44 -1.48
C LEU A 152 4.23 5.48 -1.31
N GLY A 153 3.52 6.11 -2.26
CA GLY A 153 2.06 6.20 -2.23
C GLY A 153 1.39 4.82 -2.26
N LEU A 154 1.87 3.93 -3.13
CA LEU A 154 1.39 2.55 -3.23
C LEU A 154 1.74 1.68 -2.02
N THR A 155 2.73 2.07 -1.22
CA THR A 155 3.06 1.37 0.04
C THR A 155 2.15 1.85 1.18
N VAL A 156 1.95 3.18 1.30
CA VAL A 156 1.28 3.78 2.46
C VAL A 156 -0.25 3.81 2.29
N VAL A 157 -0.75 4.21 1.12
CA VAL A 157 -2.19 4.42 0.91
C VAL A 157 -3.00 3.12 1.10
N PRO A 158 -2.60 1.96 0.54
CA PRO A 158 -3.32 0.72 0.78
C PRO A 158 -3.17 0.19 2.21
N PHE A 159 -2.12 0.60 2.92
CA PHE A 159 -1.90 0.22 4.31
C PHE A 159 -2.85 0.92 5.29
N VAL A 160 -3.31 2.14 4.97
CA VAL A 160 -4.24 2.91 5.83
C VAL A 160 -5.51 2.11 6.18
N PRO A 161 -6.27 1.53 5.23
CA PRO A 161 -7.41 0.71 5.60
C PRO A 161 -7.02 -0.62 6.26
N ALA A 162 -5.81 -1.14 6.01
CA ALA A 162 -5.31 -2.37 6.64
C ALA A 162 -4.81 -2.18 8.09
N SER A 163 -4.62 -0.93 8.52
CA SER A 163 -4.01 -0.58 9.81
C SER A 163 -4.89 -0.85 11.03
N ASN A 164 -6.14 -1.27 10.86
CA ASN A 164 -7.11 -1.41 11.96
C ASN A 164 -7.38 -0.12 12.77
N LEU A 165 -6.85 1.04 12.36
CA LEU A 165 -7.06 2.33 13.02
C LEU A 165 -8.38 3.00 12.63
N PHE A 166 -8.66 3.06 11.33
CA PHE A 166 -9.85 3.74 10.79
C PHE A 166 -10.98 2.76 10.47
N PHE A 167 -10.62 1.57 10.00
CA PHE A 167 -11.56 0.51 9.65
C PHE A 167 -11.07 -0.77 10.31
N LEU A 168 -11.96 -1.42 11.05
CA LEU A 168 -11.68 -2.73 11.61
C LEU A 168 -11.67 -3.74 10.49
N VAL A 169 -10.53 -4.40 10.31
CA VAL A 169 -10.38 -5.56 9.44
C VAL A 169 -10.51 -6.79 10.32
N GLY A 170 -11.18 -7.85 9.83
CA GLY A 170 -11.48 -9.07 10.58
C GLY A 170 -10.28 -9.97 10.87
N THR A 171 -9.11 -9.40 11.17
CA THR A 171 -7.89 -10.11 11.48
C THR A 171 -6.95 -9.20 12.27
N THR A 172 -6.12 -9.80 13.12
CA THR A 172 -5.11 -9.07 13.89
C THR A 172 -3.99 -8.61 12.97
N VAL A 173 -3.50 -9.51 12.11
CA VAL A 173 -2.59 -9.19 10.99
C VAL A 173 -2.98 -10.08 9.82
N GLY A 174 -3.31 -9.48 8.67
CA GLY A 174 -3.64 -10.22 7.45
C GLY A 174 -2.58 -9.99 6.38
N GLU A 175 -1.82 -11.01 6.01
CA GLU A 175 -0.75 -10.86 5.00
C GLU A 175 -1.32 -10.51 3.62
N ARG A 176 -2.52 -11.00 3.32
CA ARG A 176 -3.25 -10.62 2.11
C ARG A 176 -3.47 -9.10 1.96
N LEU A 177 -3.46 -8.36 3.08
CA LEU A 177 -3.61 -6.90 3.10
C LEU A 177 -2.30 -6.20 2.72
N LEU A 178 -1.16 -6.88 2.86
CA LEU A 178 0.14 -6.37 2.44
C LEU A 178 0.41 -6.50 0.96
N TYR A 179 -0.31 -7.34 0.21
CA TYR A 179 -0.01 -7.58 -1.21
C TYR A 179 0.03 -6.29 -2.07
N PRO A 180 -0.87 -5.32 -1.89
CA PRO A 180 -0.74 -4.06 -2.61
C PRO A 180 0.46 -3.22 -2.13
N CYS A 181 0.76 -3.29 -0.82
CA CYS A 181 1.88 -2.59 -0.21
C CYS A 181 3.23 -3.15 -0.66
N THR A 182 3.35 -4.47 -0.91
CA THR A 182 4.58 -5.10 -1.43
C THR A 182 4.88 -4.66 -2.85
N VAL A 183 3.86 -4.47 -3.70
CA VAL A 183 4.04 -3.89 -5.04
C VAL A 183 4.60 -2.47 -4.96
N GLY A 184 4.06 -1.64 -4.04
CA GLY A 184 4.59 -0.32 -3.76
C GLY A 184 6.04 -0.34 -3.25
N GLY A 185 6.34 -1.23 -2.30
CA GLY A 185 7.65 -1.40 -1.71
C GLY A 185 8.70 -1.85 -2.72
N ALA A 186 8.36 -2.80 -3.60
CA ALA A 186 9.23 -3.25 -4.67
C ALA A 186 9.53 -2.13 -5.69
N LEU A 187 8.50 -1.36 -6.09
CA LEU A 187 8.67 -0.20 -6.96
C LEU A 187 9.57 0.87 -6.31
N LEU A 188 9.37 1.12 -5.02
CA LEU A 188 10.17 2.06 -4.24
C LEU A 188 11.63 1.62 -4.20
N ALA A 189 11.90 0.36 -3.84
CA ALA A 189 13.25 -0.20 -3.78
C ALA A 189 13.96 -0.12 -5.14
N ALA A 190 13.28 -0.52 -6.23
CA ALA A 190 13.82 -0.44 -7.58
C ALA A 190 14.11 1.02 -8.00
N SER A 191 13.22 1.95 -7.68
CA SER A 191 13.37 3.37 -8.04
C SER A 191 14.49 4.08 -7.26
N LEU A 192 14.77 3.62 -6.05
CA LEU A 192 15.90 4.10 -5.25
C LEU A 192 17.22 3.50 -5.74
N ALA A 193 17.24 2.19 -6.03
CA ALA A 193 18.42 1.47 -6.52
C ALA A 193 18.83 1.82 -7.96
N ALA A 194 17.89 2.31 -8.78
CA ALA A 194 18.19 2.73 -10.14
C ALA A 194 19.31 3.79 -10.16
N ALA A 195 20.34 3.57 -10.99
CA ALA A 195 21.37 4.57 -11.24
C ALA A 195 20.71 5.85 -11.82
N PRO A 196 21.24 7.06 -11.54
CA PRO A 196 20.77 8.26 -12.22
C PRO A 196 20.88 8.01 -13.73
N ALA A 197 19.74 8.09 -14.44
CA ALA A 197 19.71 7.86 -15.87
C ALA A 197 20.79 8.73 -16.52
N ALA A 198 21.74 8.10 -17.20
CA ALA A 198 22.72 8.81 -17.99
C ALA A 198 21.97 9.77 -18.91
N ALA A 199 22.37 11.04 -18.90
CA ALA A 199 21.72 12.08 -19.69
C ALA A 199 21.48 11.58 -21.12
N PRO A 200 20.32 11.89 -21.73
CA PRO A 200 20.02 11.43 -23.08
C PRO A 200 21.18 11.84 -23.99
N ARG A 201 21.90 10.85 -24.53
CA ARG A 201 23.02 11.07 -25.46
C ARG A 201 22.48 11.99 -26.55
N GLY A 202 23.05 13.20 -26.59
CA GLY A 202 22.59 14.29 -27.43
C GLY A 202 22.42 13.83 -28.87
N LYS A 203 21.40 14.39 -29.53
CA LYS A 203 21.17 14.31 -30.97
C LYS A 203 22.53 14.19 -31.68
N LEU A 204 22.80 13.04 -32.31
CA LEU A 204 23.88 12.94 -33.29
C LEU A 204 23.63 14.05 -34.29
N ARG A 205 24.45 15.10 -34.20
CA ARG A 205 24.53 16.19 -35.15
C ARG A 205 24.81 15.52 -36.49
N ARG A 206 23.79 15.40 -37.34
CA ARG A 206 23.97 15.08 -38.76
C ARG A 206 24.92 16.12 -39.29
N THR A 207 26.17 15.72 -39.49
CA THR A 207 27.12 16.46 -40.29
C THR A 207 26.55 16.49 -41.70
N SER A 208 26.02 17.63 -42.11
CA SER A 208 25.84 17.93 -43.53
C SER A 208 27.22 17.84 -44.19
N ALA A 209 27.41 16.83 -45.04
CA ALA A 209 28.52 16.82 -45.97
C ALA A 209 28.28 17.91 -47.04
N PRO A 210 29.30 18.68 -47.44
CA PRO A 210 29.23 19.48 -48.65
C PRO A 210 29.57 18.58 -49.85
N GLY A 211 28.76 18.69 -50.91
CA GLY A 211 28.95 17.97 -52.17
C GLY A 211 27.70 18.08 -53.02
#